data_AF-A0A6B8VWE0-F1
#
_entry.id   AF-A0A6B8VWE0-F1
#
_cell.length_a   1.000
_cell.length_b   1.000
_cell.length_c   1.000
_cell.angle_alpha   90.00
_cell.angle_beta   90.00
_cell.angle_gamma   90.00
#
_symmetry.space_group_name_H-M   'P 1'
#
loop_
_entity.id
_entity.type
_entity.pdbx_description
1 polymer ?
#
loop_
_entity_poly.entity_id
_entity_poly.type
_entity_poly.pdbx_seq_one_letter_code
_entity_poly.pdbx_strand_id
1 'polypeptide(L)'
;MQASPQFQKLRKTYRSFTFPMSVAFFLWFAVYVLAAVFASDWMATEVGGGFNIGIVFGLLQFLTTFAITWIYVVYANKNIEPQSAAIREAMEG
;
A
#
# COMPACT_ATOMS: atom_id res chain seq x y z
N MET A 1 -31.22 -8.55 -1.36
CA MET A 1 -30.46 -7.48 -0.67
C MET A 1 -28.97 -7.76 -0.43
N GLN A 2 -28.36 -8.90 -0.79
CA GLN A 2 -26.90 -9.12 -0.66
C GLN A 2 -26.21 -9.70 -1.92
N ALA A 3 -26.95 -9.83 -3.02
CA ALA A 3 -26.49 -10.50 -4.24
C ALA A 3 -26.69 -9.66 -5.52
N SER A 4 -26.66 -8.33 -5.41
CA SER A 4 -26.69 -7.51 -6.63
C SER A 4 -25.31 -7.54 -7.31
N PRO A 5 -25.24 -7.63 -8.66
CA PRO A 5 -23.99 -7.63 -9.42
C PRO A 5 -23.04 -6.46 -9.09
N GLN A 6 -23.58 -5.35 -8.58
CA GLN A 6 -22.84 -4.16 -8.17
C GLN A 6 -21.95 -4.41 -6.94
N PHE A 7 -22.40 -5.19 -5.95
CA PHE A 7 -21.60 -5.53 -4.75
C PHE A 7 -20.42 -6.46 -5.07
N GLN A 8 -20.57 -7.38 -6.02
CA GLN A 8 -19.47 -8.24 -6.45
C GLN A 8 -18.41 -7.46 -7.25
N LYS A 9 -18.82 -6.50 -8.08
CA LYS A 9 -17.90 -5.63 -8.82
C LYS A 9 -17.08 -4.79 -7.84
N LEU A 10 -17.71 -4.24 -6.81
CA LEU A 10 -17.02 -3.47 -5.76
C LEU A 10 -15.99 -4.32 -4.99
N ARG A 11 -16.36 -5.54 -4.59
CA ARG A 11 -15.43 -6.49 -3.92
C ARG A 11 -14.24 -6.88 -4.80
N LYS A 12 -14.46 -7.08 -6.10
CA LYS A 12 -13.41 -7.41 -7.07
C LYS A 12 -12.45 -6.25 -7.28
N THR A 13 -12.98 -5.02 -7.41
CA THR A 13 -12.21 -3.78 -7.53
C THR A 13 -11.38 -3.49 -6.28
N TYR A 14 -11.90 -3.80 -5.09
CA TYR A 14 -11.15 -3.63 -3.85
C TYR A 14 -10.01 -4.65 -3.73
N ARG A 15 -10.30 -5.94 -3.95
CA ARG A 15 -9.28 -7.02 -3.88
C ARG A 15 -8.21 -6.92 -4.97
N SER A 16 -8.55 -6.45 -6.17
CA SER A 16 -7.57 -6.30 -7.26
C SER A 16 -6.51 -5.23 -6.98
N PHE A 17 -6.80 -4.29 -6.08
CA PHE A 17 -5.84 -3.25 -5.69
C PHE A 17 -5.10 -3.61 -4.39
N THR A 18 -5.83 -4.00 -3.34
CA THR A 18 -5.20 -4.28 -2.04
C THR A 18 -4.28 -5.50 -2.09
N PHE A 19 -4.67 -6.56 -2.80
CA PHE A 19 -3.89 -7.80 -2.79
C PHE A 19 -2.50 -7.65 -3.44
N PRO A 20 -2.34 -7.07 -4.65
CA PRO A 20 -1.02 -6.81 -5.21
C PRO A 20 -0.17 -5.88 -4.33
N MET A 21 -0.79 -4.85 -3.73
CA MET A 21 -0.08 -3.92 -2.84
C MET A 21 0.44 -4.60 -1.58
N SER A 22 -0.35 -5.48 -0.96
CA SER A 22 0.10 -6.28 0.18
C SER A 22 1.25 -7.22 -0.22
N VAL A 23 1.15 -7.90 -1.36
CA VAL A 23 2.23 -8.78 -1.84
C VAL A 23 3.51 -7.99 -2.09
N ALA A 24 3.42 -6.82 -2.73
CA ALA A 24 4.56 -5.95 -2.96
C ALA A 24 5.19 -5.49 -1.63
N PHE A 25 4.37 -5.10 -0.65
CA PHE A 25 4.85 -4.73 0.68
C PHE A 25 5.59 -5.88 1.39
N PHE A 26 5.02 -7.09 1.37
CA PHE A 26 5.68 -8.25 1.98
C PHE A 26 6.99 -8.63 1.29
N LEU A 27 7.03 -8.58 -0.04
CA LEU A 27 8.27 -8.81 -0.80
C LEU A 27 9.33 -7.75 -0.47
N TRP A 28 8.93 -6.47 -0.42
CA TRP A 28 9.82 -5.38 -0.06
C TRP A 28 10.37 -5.50 1.37
N PHE A 29 9.52 -5.87 2.32
CA PHE A 29 9.93 -6.15 3.69
C PHE A 29 10.88 -7.35 3.78
N ALA A 30 10.60 -8.43 3.05
CA ALA A 30 11.47 -9.60 3.00
C ALA A 30 12.85 -9.25 2.42
N VAL A 31 12.90 -8.47 1.33
CA VAL A 31 14.16 -7.97 0.75
C VAL A 31 14.97 -7.20 1.80
N TYR A 32 14.33 -6.31 2.56
CA TYR A 32 14.99 -5.58 3.63
C TYR A 32 15.55 -6.50 4.72
N VAL A 33 14.75 -7.46 5.22
CA VAL A 33 15.21 -8.40 6.25
C VAL A 33 16.37 -9.25 5.75
N LEU A 34 16.26 -9.77 4.51
CA LEU A 34 17.33 -10.57 3.91
C LEU A 34 18.60 -9.76 3.72
N ALA A 35 18.50 -8.51 3.24
CA ALA A 35 19.66 -7.63 3.11
C ALA A 35 20.29 -7.32 4.48
N ALA A 36 19.47 -7.06 5.51
CA ALA A 36 19.97 -6.78 6.86
C ALA A 36 20.71 -7.98 7.48
N VAL A 37 20.25 -9.20 7.23
CA VAL A 37 20.82 -10.42 7.81
C VAL A 37 22.02 -10.95 7.02
N PHE A 38 21.89 -11.01 5.69
CA PHE A 38 22.89 -11.65 4.83
C PHE A 38 23.87 -10.68 4.17
N ALA A 39 23.53 -9.39 4.11
CA ALA A 39 24.34 -8.34 3.49
C ALA A 39 24.58 -7.19 4.48
N SER A 40 24.85 -7.52 5.75
CA SER A 40 25.09 -6.55 6.83
C SER A 40 26.21 -5.57 6.50
N ASP A 41 27.30 -6.05 5.87
CA ASP A 41 28.45 -5.22 5.50
C ASP A 41 28.07 -4.21 4.40
N TRP A 42 27.22 -4.62 3.45
CA TRP A 42 26.68 -3.73 2.44
C TRP A 42 25.73 -2.70 3.05
N MET A 43 24.85 -3.13 3.96
CA MET A 43 23.96 -2.21 4.69
C MET A 43 24.74 -1.21 5.55
N ALA A 44 25.92 -1.58 6.05
CA ALA A 44 26.80 -0.69 6.80
C ALA A 44 27.59 0.30 5.92
N THR A 45 27.55 0.16 4.60
CA THR A 45 28.27 1.06 3.68
C THR A 45 27.76 2.49 3.84
N GLU A 46 28.68 3.40 4.15
CA GLU A 46 28.37 4.81 4.33
C GLU A 46 28.05 5.47 2.98
N VAL A 47 26.96 6.23 2.94
CA VAL A 47 26.54 7.04 1.77
C VAL A 47 26.87 8.53 1.96
N GLY A 48 27.49 8.87 3.09
CA GLY A 48 27.98 10.21 3.44
C GLY A 48 27.20 10.84 4.60
N GLY A 49 27.87 11.69 5.36
CA GLY A 49 27.25 12.46 6.46
C GLY A 49 26.81 11.59 7.64
N GLY A 50 27.43 10.43 7.87
CA GLY A 50 27.04 9.49 8.93
C GLY A 50 25.82 8.63 8.60
N PHE A 51 25.28 8.71 7.38
CA PHE A 51 24.22 7.83 6.91
C PHE A 51 24.83 6.60 6.23
N ASN A 52 24.23 5.43 6.46
CA ASN A 52 24.56 4.21 5.74
C ASN A 52 23.36 3.70 4.94
N ILE A 53 23.62 2.75 4.04
CA ILE A 53 22.59 2.11 3.20
C ILE A 53 21.45 1.55 4.05
N GLY A 54 21.76 0.96 5.21
CA GLY A 54 20.76 0.40 6.11
C GLY A 54 19.77 1.42 6.65
N ILE A 55 20.25 2.61 7.05
CA ILE A 55 19.41 3.72 7.48
C ILE A 55 18.53 4.20 6.31
N VAL A 56 19.10 4.33 5.10
CA VAL A 56 18.34 4.70 3.91
C VAL A 56 17.23 3.70 3.61
N PHE A 57 17.54 2.41 3.65
CA PHE A 57 16.57 1.34 3.47
C PHE A 57 15.47 1.37 4.55
N GLY A 58 15.84 1.58 5.82
CA GLY A 58 14.88 1.76 6.90
C GLY A 58 13.94 2.94 6.66
N LEU A 59 14.45 4.09 6.23
CA LEU A 59 13.63 5.26 5.89
C LEU A 59 12.72 4.98 4.67
N LEU A 60 13.20 4.26 3.67
CA LEU A 60 12.38 3.83 2.53
C LEU A 60 11.23 2.91 2.97
N GLN A 61 11.39 2.07 4.00
CA GLN A 61 10.29 1.27 4.57
C GLN A 61 9.17 2.18 5.12
N PHE A 62 9.52 3.26 5.81
CA PHE A 62 8.53 4.23 6.28
C PHE A 62 7.85 4.95 5.10
N LEU A 63 8.64 5.48 4.17
CA LEU A 63 8.11 6.20 3.00
C LEU A 63 7.16 5.34 2.16
N THR A 64 7.52 4.08 1.94
CA THR A 64 6.66 3.13 1.20
C THR A 64 5.33 2.87 1.93
N THR A 65 5.33 2.79 3.26
CA THR A 65 4.09 2.65 4.05
C THR A 65 3.14 3.83 3.86
N PHE A 66 3.67 5.06 3.93
CA PHE A 66 2.89 6.26 3.64
C PHE A 66 2.42 6.30 2.18
N ALA A 67 3.27 5.93 1.23
CA ALA A 67 2.91 5.87 -0.19
C ALA A 67 1.78 4.87 -0.45
N ILE A 68 1.84 3.66 0.13
CA ILE A 68 0.77 2.65 0.02
C ILE A 68 -0.55 3.22 0.55
N THR A 69 -0.51 3.88 1.69
CA THR A 69 -1.69 4.51 2.31
C THR A 69 -2.26 5.62 1.43
N TRP A 70 -1.40 6.50 0.91
CA TRP A 70 -1.79 7.57 0.01
C TRP A 70 -2.45 7.04 -1.26
N ILE A 71 -1.82 6.04 -1.92
CA ILE A 71 -2.37 5.44 -3.14
C ILE A 71 -3.73 4.79 -2.83
N TYR A 72 -3.88 4.14 -1.68
CA TYR A 72 -5.16 3.61 -1.23
C TYR A 72 -6.22 4.72 -1.06
N VAL A 73 -5.91 5.84 -0.41
CA VAL A 73 -6.85 6.96 -0.24
C VAL A 73 -7.27 7.53 -1.59
N VAL A 74 -6.30 7.80 -2.49
CA VAL A 74 -6.61 8.29 -3.84
C VAL A 74 -7.47 7.30 -4.62
N TYR A 75 -7.20 6.00 -4.50
CA TYR A 75 -7.99 4.95 -5.13
C TYR A 75 -9.41 4.87 -4.56
N ALA A 76 -9.55 4.97 -3.24
CA ALA A 76 -10.84 4.95 -2.55
C ALA A 76 -11.69 6.17 -2.94
N ASN A 77 -11.12 7.37 -2.93
CA ASN A 77 -11.83 8.59 -3.30
C ASN A 77 -12.29 8.55 -4.76
N LYS A 78 -11.47 8.02 -5.68
CA LYS A 78 -11.86 7.89 -7.10
C LYS A 78 -12.93 6.82 -7.36
N ASN A 79 -12.93 5.71 -6.62
CA ASN A 79 -13.74 4.53 -6.99
C ASN A 79 -14.89 4.22 -6.04
N ILE A 80 -14.81 4.63 -4.77
CA ILE A 80 -15.75 4.29 -3.70
C ILE A 80 -16.67 5.48 -3.40
N GLU A 81 -16.10 6.68 -3.27
CA GLU A 81 -16.83 7.91 -2.94
C GLU A 81 -17.99 8.24 -3.91
N PRO A 82 -17.88 8.04 -5.24
CA PRO A 82 -18.99 8.24 -6.17
C PRO A 82 -20.15 7.26 -5.93
N GLN A 83 -19.86 6.05 -5.44
CA GLN A 83 -20.87 5.03 -5.16
C GLN A 83 -21.56 5.30 -3.82
N SER A 84 -20.83 5.80 -2.83
CA SER A 84 -21.38 6.23 -1.55
C SER A 84 -22.30 7.44 -1.70
N ALA A 85 -21.97 8.40 -2.57
CA ALA A 85 -22.82 9.54 -2.88
C ALA A 85 -24.15 9.11 -3.52
N ALA A 86 -24.11 8.22 -4.51
CA ALA A 86 -25.31 7.74 -5.20
C ALA A 86 -26.27 6.93 -4.29
N ILE A 87 -25.73 6.17 -3.32
CA ILE A 87 -26.57 5.44 -2.34
C ILE A 87 -27.22 6.39 -1.34
N ARG A 88 -26.50 7.45 -0.94
CA ARG A 88 -27.01 8.44 0.00
C ARG A 88 -28.12 9.28 -0.61
N GLU A 89 -27.98 9.67 -1.88
CA GLU A 89 -29.01 10.37 -2.65
C GLU A 89 -30.28 9.52 -2.85
N ALA A 90 -30.13 8.20 -3.04
CA ALA A 90 -31.25 7.27 -3.12
C ALA A 90 -31.92 6.94 -1.76
N MET A 91 -31.33 7.36 -0.64
CA MET A 91 -31.87 7.19 0.71
C MET A 91 -32.43 8.49 1.32
N GLU A 92 -31.96 9.65 0.86
CA GLU A 92 -32.42 10.96 1.31
C GLU A 92 -33.56 11.54 0.43
N GLY A 93 -33.89 10.91 -0.71
CA GLY A 93 -35.07 11.17 -1.54
C GLY A 93 -36.16 10.12 -1.39
#